data_AF-A0A9J6H0K2-F1
#
_entry.id   AF-A0A9J6H0K2-F1
#
_cell.length_a   1.000
_cell.length_b   1.000
_cell.length_c   1.000
_cell.angle_alpha   90.00
_cell.angle_beta   90.00
_cell.angle_gamma   90.00
#
_symmetry.space_group_name_H-M   'P 1'
#
loop_
_entity.id
_entity.type
_entity.pdbx_description
1 polymer ?
#
loop_
_entity_poly.entity_id
_entity_poly.type
_entity_poly.pdbx_seq_one_letter_code
_entity_poly.pdbx_strand_id
1 'polypeptide(L)'
;MAAANIDPTEAEEDTVRTNNDKNIIVISSPSIERAKAYNNITTLKIKEHEHQIVAYATPPEECTKGVIHNIPSEESEEMISRSLA
;
A
#
# COMPACT_ATOMS: atom_id res chain seq x y z
N MET A 1 -1.24 10.36 7.95
CA MET A 1 -0.29 11.00 7.02
C MET A 1 0.81 11.83 7.66
N ALA A 2 0.70 12.22 8.93
CA ALA A 2 1.73 13.01 9.63
C ALA A 2 3.18 12.53 9.44
N ALA A 3 3.43 11.22 9.31
CA ALA A 3 4.75 10.67 9.03
C ALA A 3 5.32 11.05 7.63
N ALA A 4 4.44 11.31 6.65
CA ALA A 4 4.78 11.86 5.34
C ALA A 4 4.68 13.40 5.28
N ASN A 5 4.34 14.07 6.38
CA ASN A 5 4.15 15.52 6.44
C ASN A 5 3.16 16.07 5.39
N ILE A 6 2.08 15.33 5.15
CA ILE A 6 0.99 15.76 4.24
C ILE A 6 -0.14 16.36 5.05
N ASP A 7 -0.72 17.45 4.53
CA ASP A 7 -1.84 18.14 5.15
C ASP A 7 -3.05 17.20 5.29
N PRO A 8 -3.74 17.19 6.45
CA PRO A 8 -4.89 16.31 6.66
C PRO A 8 -6.05 16.50 5.67
N THR A 9 -6.18 17.67 5.03
CA THR A 9 -7.23 17.91 4.03
C THR A 9 -6.86 17.35 2.66
N GLU A 10 -5.60 17.50 2.25
CA GLU A 10 -5.06 16.85 1.04
C GLU A 10 -5.05 15.33 1.16
N ALA A 11 -4.94 14.85 2.39
CA ALA A 11 -4.94 13.44 2.75
C ALA A 11 -6.22 12.70 2.38
N GLU A 12 -7.34 13.42 2.39
CA GLU A 12 -8.68 12.84 2.24
C GLU A 12 -8.89 12.23 0.85
N GLU A 13 -8.11 12.67 -0.14
CA GLU A 13 -8.12 12.14 -1.51
C GLU A 13 -7.40 10.80 -1.65
N ASP A 14 -6.60 10.39 -0.67
CA ASP A 14 -5.81 9.16 -0.76
C ASP A 14 -6.57 7.99 -0.11
N THR A 15 -6.46 6.82 -0.70
CA THR A 15 -7.04 5.59 -0.16
C THR A 15 -5.98 4.81 0.63
N VAL A 16 -6.27 4.48 1.88
CA VAL A 16 -5.41 3.66 2.74
C VAL A 16 -6.11 2.32 3.04
N ARG A 17 -5.40 1.21 2.80
CA ARG A 17 -5.86 -0.15 3.15
C ARG A 17 -4.81 -0.83 4.01
N THR A 18 -5.23 -1.47 5.10
CA THR A 18 -4.34 -2.24 5.98
C THR A 18 -4.68 -3.72 5.94
N ASN A 19 -3.66 -4.57 6.01
CA ASN A 19 -3.78 -6.00 6.25
C ASN A 19 -2.99 -6.31 7.52
N ASN A 20 -3.71 -6.39 8.64
CA ASN A 20 -3.10 -6.53 9.97
C ASN A 20 -2.40 -7.89 10.14
N ASP A 21 -2.97 -8.96 9.58
CA ASP A 21 -2.39 -10.31 9.69
C ASP A 21 -1.04 -10.41 8.97
N LYS A 22 -0.86 -9.60 7.91
CA LYS A 22 0.38 -9.56 7.12
C LYS A 22 1.26 -8.36 7.44
N ASN A 23 0.84 -7.47 8.35
CA ASN A 23 1.49 -6.20 8.66
C ASN A 23 1.78 -5.33 7.40
N ILE A 24 0.82 -5.27 6.48
CA ILE A 24 0.95 -4.51 5.22
C ILE A 24 0.02 -3.30 5.24
N ILE A 25 0.51 -2.17 4.74
CA ILE A 25 -0.28 -0.98 4.42
C ILE A 25 -0.14 -0.71 2.92
N VAL A 26 -1.26 -0.47 2.24
CA VAL A 26 -1.31 -0.03 0.86
C VAL A 26 -1.90 1.37 0.85
N ILE A 27 -1.17 2.32 0.28
CA ILE A 27 -1.64 3.70 0.09
C ILE A 27 -1.71 3.96 -1.41
N SER A 28 -2.87 4.39 -1.89
CA SER A 28 -3.12 4.82 -3.26
C SER A 28 -3.41 6.31 -3.24
N SER A 29 -2.56 7.10 -3.89
CA SER A 29 -2.73 8.54 -3.98
C SER A 29 -2.88 8.95 -5.45
N PRO A 30 -3.83 9.84 -5.80
CA PRO A 30 -3.88 10.45 -7.13
C PRO A 30 -2.76 11.48 -7.35
N SER A 31 -2.02 11.86 -6.30
CA SER A 31 -0.87 12.76 -6.39
C SER A 31 0.45 12.00 -6.36
N ILE A 32 1.26 12.19 -7.40
CA ILE A 32 2.63 11.67 -7.47
C ILE A 32 3.50 12.21 -6.34
N GLU A 33 3.29 13.46 -5.92
CA GLU A 33 4.07 14.08 -4.85
C GLU A 33 3.76 13.45 -3.49
N ARG A 34 2.47 13.20 -3.20
CA ARG A 34 2.06 12.50 -1.99
C ARG A 34 2.50 11.04 -2.00
N ALA A 35 2.39 10.34 -3.13
CA ALA A 35 2.91 8.98 -3.30
C ALA A 35 4.42 8.90 -3.00
N LYS A 36 5.22 9.86 -3.49
CA LYS A 36 6.65 9.98 -3.17
C LYS A 36 6.88 10.26 -1.68
N ALA A 37 6.08 11.12 -1.07
CA ALA A 37 6.20 11.43 0.36
C ALA A 37 5.91 10.20 1.24
N TYR A 38 4.92 9.35 0.91
CA TYR A 38 4.74 8.06 1.61
C TYR A 38 5.92 7.12 1.41
N ASN A 39 6.47 7.07 0.20
CA ASN A 39 7.59 6.20 -0.12
C ASN A 39 8.87 6.53 0.69
N ASN A 40 8.97 7.77 1.18
CA ASN A 40 10.10 8.22 1.99
C ASN A 40 9.91 7.94 3.49
N ILE A 41 8.76 7.42 3.94
CA ILE A 41 8.57 7.05 5.34
C ILE A 41 9.39 5.79 5.63
N THR A 42 10.33 5.90 6.58
CA THR A 42 11.13 4.78 7.08
C THR A 42 10.68 4.28 8.45
N THR A 43 9.87 5.08 9.16
CA THR A 43 9.45 4.81 10.52
C THR A 43 7.99 5.18 10.74
N LEU A 44 7.24 4.33 11.45
CA LEU A 44 5.92 4.66 12.00
C LEU A 44 5.91 4.60 13.53
N LYS A 45 5.35 5.64 14.15
CA LYS A 45 5.10 5.66 15.59
C LYS A 45 3.65 5.29 15.86
N ILE A 46 3.43 4.19 16.57
CA ILE A 46 2.11 3.67 16.94
C ILE A 46 2.06 3.55 18.46
N LYS A 47 1.21 4.35 19.10
CA LYS A 47 1.20 4.55 20.56
C LYS A 47 2.60 4.97 21.05
N GLU A 48 3.20 4.20 21.94
CA GLU A 48 4.54 4.43 22.51
C GLU A 48 5.65 3.70 21.75
N HIS A 49 5.32 2.94 20.70
CA HIS A 49 6.28 2.11 19.98
C HIS A 49 6.63 2.71 18.62
N GLU A 50 7.89 2.53 18.25
CA GLU A 50 8.44 2.93 16.96
C GLU A 50 8.71 1.67 16.13
N HIS A 51 8.21 1.66 14.90
CA HIS A 51 8.31 0.55 13.98
C HIS A 51 9.05 0.99 12.71
N GLN A 52 10.14 0.29 12.40
CA GLN A 52 10.82 0.45 11.11
C GLN A 52 9.95 -0.14 10.00
N ILE A 53 9.82 0.58 8.90
CA ILE A 53 9.06 0.16 7.73
C ILE A 53 9.88 0.31 6.46
N VAL A 54 9.50 -0.45 5.44
CA VAL A 54 10.03 -0.32 4.08
C VAL A 54 8.86 -0.02 3.17
N ALA A 55 8.82 1.20 2.65
CA ALA A 55 7.86 1.57 1.62
C ALA A 55 8.44 1.30 0.23
N TYR A 56 7.57 0.89 -0.70
CA TYR A 56 7.88 0.82 -2.12
C TYR A 56 6.70 1.38 -2.90
N ALA A 57 7.01 2.19 -3.91
CA ALA A 57 6.02 2.77 -4.80
C ALA A 57 6.03 2.03 -6.14
N THR A 58 4.85 1.67 -6.62
CA THR A 58 4.66 1.31 -8.04
C THR A 58 4.47 2.60 -8.83
N PRO A 59 5.32 2.91 -9.83
CA PRO A 59 5.16 4.10 -10.64
C PRO A 59 3.83 4.09 -11.41
N PRO A 60 3.25 5.26 -11.71
CA PRO A 60 1.94 5.37 -12.37
C PRO A 60 1.94 4.94 -13.85
N GLU A 61 3.10 4.76 -14.48
CA GLU A 61 3.21 4.20 -15.83
C GLU A 61 3.41 2.68 -15.76
N GLU A 62 2.47 1.92 -16.34
CA GLU A 62 2.57 0.48 -16.60
C GLU A 62 2.71 -0.47 -15.39
N CYS A 63 2.35 -0.07 -14.16
CA CYS A 63 2.39 -0.97 -13.00
C CYS A 63 1.01 -1.30 -12.42
N THR A 64 0.76 -2.58 -12.12
CA THR A 64 -0.43 -3.06 -11.40
C THR A 64 -0.01 -3.74 -10.09
N LYS A 65 -0.56 -3.32 -8.94
CA LYS A 65 -0.43 -4.03 -7.65
C LYS A 65 -1.80 -4.57 -7.24
N GLY A 66 -2.00 -5.89 -7.35
CA GLY A 66 -3.19 -6.60 -6.89
C GLY A 66 -2.88 -7.46 -5.66
N VAL A 67 -3.81 -7.51 -4.70
CA VAL A 67 -3.78 -8.47 -3.59
C VAL A 67 -5.08 -9.27 -3.66
N ILE A 68 -4.99 -10.58 -3.90
CA ILE A 68 -6.14 -11.49 -3.96
C ILE A 68 -6.22 -12.24 -2.63
N HIS A 69 -7.40 -12.22 -2.00
CA HIS A 69 -7.67 -12.87 -0.72
C HIS A 69 -8.56 -14.11 -0.92
N ASN A 70 -8.46 -15.08 -0.01
CA ASN A 70 -9.32 -16.27 0.03
C ASN A 70 -9.34 -17.09 -1.27
N ILE A 71 -8.22 -17.10 -2.00
CA ILE A 71 -8.04 -18.10 -3.05
C ILE A 71 -8.01 -19.46 -2.35
N PRO A 72 -8.93 -20.40 -2.69
CA PRO A 72 -8.90 -21.76 -2.16
C PRO A 72 -7.50 -22.35 -2.36
N SER A 73 -6.99 -23.08 -1.37
CA SER A 73 -5.62 -23.62 -1.39
C SER A 73 -5.33 -24.54 -2.58
N GLU A 74 -6.39 -25.09 -3.15
CA GLU A 74 -6.42 -25.99 -4.29
C GLU A 74 -6.40 -25.29 -5.66
N GLU A 75 -6.62 -23.96 -5.71
CA GLU A 75 -6.51 -23.21 -6.96
C GLU A 75 -5.04 -23.05 -7.36
N SER A 76 -4.70 -23.49 -8.58
CA SER A 76 -3.34 -23.37 -9.10
C SER A 76 -3.05 -21.97 -9.64
N GLU A 77 -1.78 -21.58 -9.62
CA GLU A 77 -1.29 -20.32 -10.21
C GLU A 77 -1.73 -20.14 -11.68
N GLU A 78 -1.80 -21.25 -12.42
CA GLU A 78 -2.20 -21.29 -13.82
C GLU A 78 -3.70 -20.99 -14.01
N MET A 79 -4.56 -21.40 -13.07
CA MET A 79 -6.00 -21.08 -13.06
C MET A 79 -6.26 -19.62 -12.70
N ILE A 80 -5.51 -19.10 -11.73
CA ILE A 80 -5.57 -17.69 -11.34
C ILE A 80 -5.13 -16.82 -12.51
N SER A 81 -4.01 -17.15 -13.16
CA SER A 81 -3.45 -16.38 -14.28
C SER A 81 -4.36 -16.40 -15.51
N ARG A 82 -4.99 -17.54 -15.84
CA ARG A 82 -5.96 -17.62 -16.94
C ARG A 82 -7.22 -16.80 -16.69
N SER A 83 -7.56 -16.55 -15.42
CA SER A 83 -8.70 -15.72 -15.03
C SER A 83 -8.37 -14.21 -15.05
N LEU A 84 -7.10 -13.85 -15.18
CA LEU A 84 -6.64 -12.45 -15.26
C LEU A 84 -6.48 -11.93 -16.69
N ALA A 85 -6.71 -12.78 -17.70
CA ALA A 85 -6.59 -12.48 -19.13
C ALA A 85 -7.89 -11.93 -19.74
#